data_AF-A0A7C6XZR2-F1
#
_entry.id   AF-A0A7C6XZR2-F1
#
_cell.length_a   1.000
_cell.length_b   1.000
_cell.length_c   1.000
_cell.angle_alpha   90.00
_cell.angle_beta   90.00
_cell.angle_gamma   90.00
#
_symmetry.space_group_name_H-M   'P 1'
#
loop_
_entity.id
_entity.type
_entity.pdbx_description
1 polymer ?
#
loop_
_entity_poly.entity_id
_entity_poly.type
_entity_poly.pdbx_seq_one_letter_code
_entity_poly.pdbx_strand_id
1 'polypeptide(L)'
;MKKKRTGRVRYFDTLVEEKNLIFDKNNPRPMAVSLTLRGNTLLSVHRGYHFEGIGEPLTPETDYTFDGETLTILPSFLALCPDEEYTVLSAEFDRGQSAVVPIFCTRKGMQPEYPLYRLDEPDFVFPRYDRFLEAGFETKPTYLRKRRPALRLSYDFRRTPKYYPAVCKDRKRRRIDAPRPLGVAVWIYGDGSGNRLFMKINSRDKASVYSVNSFLLNWKGWRRILYRFDETFPIPAIFDNILFLEYVENAAKSGTIRISDMDVICDPKALDKFEHQGEAIDPDGPEVQDYYQIDFQGCTKGR
;
A
#
# COMPACT_ATOMS: atom_id res chain seq x y z
N MET A 1 -32.27 9.10 37.54
CA MET A 1 -32.48 8.98 36.08
C MET A 1 -31.25 9.47 35.32
N LYS A 2 -30.47 8.58 34.68
CA LYS A 2 -29.36 8.98 33.80
C LYS A 2 -29.93 9.48 32.47
N LYS A 3 -29.74 10.76 32.14
CA LYS A 3 -30.08 11.32 30.81
C LYS A 3 -29.25 10.57 29.76
N LYS A 4 -29.87 9.63 29.02
CA LYS A 4 -29.28 9.08 27.80
C LYS A 4 -29.18 10.23 26.79
N ARG A 5 -27.95 10.62 26.45
CA ARG A 5 -27.71 11.52 25.31
C ARG A 5 -28.03 10.72 24.04
N THR A 6 -29.19 10.95 23.45
CA THR A 6 -29.50 10.48 22.11
C THR A 6 -28.90 11.47 21.12
N GLY A 7 -27.71 11.16 20.59
CA GLY A 7 -27.20 11.84 19.40
C GLY A 7 -27.98 11.34 18.18
N ARG A 8 -28.47 12.25 17.33
CA ARG A 8 -28.92 11.92 15.98
C ARG A 8 -27.82 12.33 15.00
N VAL A 9 -27.42 11.42 14.13
CA VAL A 9 -26.56 11.75 12.98
C VAL A 9 -27.32 12.76 12.12
N ARG A 10 -26.70 13.91 11.85
CA ARG A 10 -27.36 14.99 11.11
C ARG A 10 -27.33 14.77 9.60
N TYR A 11 -26.27 14.13 9.10
CA TYR A 11 -26.04 13.86 7.67
C TYR A 11 -25.13 12.63 7.55
N PHE A 12 -25.22 11.93 6.43
CA PHE A 12 -24.38 10.79 6.11
C PHE A 12 -23.50 11.13 4.90
N ASP A 13 -22.25 10.67 4.90
CA ASP A 13 -21.38 10.82 3.74
C ASP A 13 -21.91 10.02 2.54
N THR A 14 -21.75 10.59 1.35
CA THR A 14 -21.98 9.87 0.09
C THR A 14 -21.07 8.65 0.04
N LEU A 15 -21.63 7.48 -0.30
CA LEU A 15 -20.85 6.27 -0.47
C LEU A 15 -20.46 6.13 -1.94
N VAL A 16 -19.19 5.82 -2.18
CA VAL A 16 -18.67 5.50 -3.51
C VAL A 16 -18.47 4.00 -3.60
N GLU A 17 -18.89 3.41 -4.71
CA GLU A 17 -18.60 2.02 -4.99
C GLU A 17 -17.08 1.82 -5.12
N GLU A 18 -16.50 0.93 -4.31
CA GLU A 18 -15.09 0.63 -4.39
C GLU A 18 -14.81 -0.27 -5.59
N LYS A 19 -14.17 0.30 -6.62
CA LYS A 19 -13.77 -0.40 -7.85
C LYS A 19 -12.29 -0.15 -8.15
N ASN A 20 -11.64 -1.18 -8.68
CA ASN A 20 -10.29 -1.07 -9.26
C ASN A 20 -10.41 -0.51 -10.69
N LEU A 21 -10.42 0.81 -10.81
CA LEU A 21 -10.54 1.48 -12.10
C LEU A 21 -9.19 1.57 -12.80
N ILE A 22 -9.10 0.97 -13.98
CA ILE A 22 -7.91 0.99 -14.84
C ILE A 22 -8.33 1.53 -16.20
N PHE A 23 -7.77 2.67 -16.58
CA PHE A 23 -7.98 3.30 -17.88
C PHE A 23 -6.84 2.93 -18.82
N ASP A 24 -7.14 2.10 -19.83
CA ASP A 24 -6.22 1.79 -20.93
C ASP A 24 -6.33 2.85 -22.03
N LYS A 25 -5.28 3.63 -22.19
CA LYS A 25 -5.23 4.72 -23.19
C LYS A 25 -5.23 4.23 -24.63
N ASN A 26 -4.85 2.99 -24.90
CA ASN A 26 -4.89 2.42 -26.24
C ASN A 26 -6.27 1.86 -26.61
N ASN A 27 -7.17 1.70 -25.63
CA ASN A 27 -8.55 1.29 -25.81
C ASN A 27 -9.46 2.17 -24.94
N PRO A 28 -9.54 3.48 -25.25
CA PRO A 28 -10.17 4.46 -24.39
C PRO A 28 -11.66 4.20 -24.22
N ARG A 29 -12.11 4.05 -22.96
CA ARG A 29 -13.50 3.85 -22.57
C ARG A 29 -13.85 4.70 -21.35
N PRO A 30 -15.10 5.19 -21.24
CA PRO A 30 -15.51 5.98 -20.09
C PRO A 30 -15.41 5.16 -18.80
N MET A 31 -14.99 5.79 -17.71
CA MET A 31 -14.89 5.16 -16.39
C MET A 31 -16.08 5.60 -15.54
N ALA A 32 -16.96 4.65 -15.18
CA ALA A 32 -18.19 4.92 -14.44
C ALA A 32 -18.12 4.37 -13.01
N VAL A 33 -18.61 5.16 -12.04
CA VAL A 33 -18.66 4.80 -10.62
C VAL A 33 -20.01 5.17 -10.05
N SER A 34 -20.64 4.21 -9.36
CA SER A 34 -21.91 4.44 -8.68
C SER A 34 -21.72 5.15 -7.34
N LEU A 35 -22.58 6.12 -7.06
CA LEU A 35 -22.61 6.95 -5.88
C LEU A 35 -23.95 6.80 -5.16
N THR A 36 -23.91 6.41 -3.89
CA THR A 36 -25.09 6.45 -3.02
C THR A 36 -25.12 7.80 -2.29
N LEU A 37 -25.89 8.75 -2.83
CA LEU A 37 -25.89 10.16 -2.38
C LEU A 37 -26.37 10.39 -0.94
N ARG A 38 -27.24 9.52 -0.41
CA ARG A 38 -27.75 9.60 0.99
C ARG A 38 -28.27 10.99 1.40
N GLY A 39 -28.87 11.72 0.45
CA GLY A 39 -29.45 13.06 0.65
C GLY A 39 -28.49 14.22 0.35
N ASN A 40 -27.29 13.95 -0.14
CA ASN A 40 -26.34 14.96 -0.57
C ASN A 40 -26.49 15.30 -2.07
N THR A 41 -26.02 16.49 -2.45
CA THR A 41 -25.97 16.94 -3.86
C THR A 41 -24.52 17.12 -4.28
N LEU A 42 -24.14 16.59 -5.45
CA LEU A 42 -22.81 16.80 -6.04
C LEU A 42 -22.65 18.29 -6.41
N LEU A 43 -21.58 18.93 -5.94
CA LEU A 43 -21.26 20.33 -6.22
C LEU A 43 -20.25 20.46 -7.36
N SER A 44 -19.16 19.68 -7.29
CA SER A 44 -18.04 19.75 -8.21
C SER A 44 -17.22 18.46 -8.17
N VAL A 45 -16.42 18.24 -9.20
CA VAL A 45 -15.40 17.19 -9.22
C VAL A 45 -14.06 17.87 -9.47
N HIS A 46 -13.04 17.48 -8.72
CA HIS A 46 -11.70 18.03 -8.79
C HIS A 46 -10.67 16.93 -9.04
N ARG A 47 -9.56 17.29 -9.68
CA ARG A 47 -8.38 16.42 -9.71
C ARG A 47 -7.56 16.66 -8.45
N GLY A 48 -7.08 15.58 -7.85
CA GLY A 48 -6.39 15.59 -6.56
C GLY A 48 -7.34 15.23 -5.42
N TYR A 49 -6.77 15.17 -4.22
CA TYR A 49 -7.49 14.89 -2.98
C TYR A 49 -6.83 15.59 -1.81
N HIS A 50 -7.56 15.68 -0.70
CA HIS A 50 -7.24 16.55 0.42
C HIS A 50 -5.81 16.42 0.99
N PHE A 51 -5.16 15.25 0.89
CA PHE A 51 -3.77 15.10 1.37
C PHE A 51 -2.68 15.49 0.36
N GLU A 52 -2.99 15.49 -0.94
CA GLU A 52 -2.05 15.87 -2.02
C GLU A 52 -2.33 17.27 -2.61
N GLY A 53 -3.46 17.86 -2.22
CA GLY A 53 -3.98 19.10 -2.78
C GLY A 53 -5.12 18.84 -3.75
N ILE A 54 -6.08 19.76 -3.75
CA ILE A 54 -7.24 19.75 -4.65
C ILE A 54 -6.97 20.80 -5.74
N GLY A 55 -7.01 20.39 -7.00
CA GLY A 55 -6.85 21.28 -8.15
C GLY A 55 -8.15 22.00 -8.51
N GLU A 56 -8.11 22.71 -9.65
CA GLU A 56 -9.28 23.38 -10.20
C GLU A 56 -10.43 22.39 -10.50
N PRO A 57 -11.69 22.86 -10.44
CA PRO A 57 -12.84 22.03 -10.77
C PRO A 57 -12.80 21.58 -12.23
N LEU A 58 -13.13 20.32 -12.47
CA LEU A 58 -13.35 19.75 -13.78
C LEU A 58 -14.62 20.34 -14.40
N THR A 59 -14.69 20.36 -15.73
CA THR A 59 -15.82 20.92 -16.49
C THR A 59 -16.87 19.83 -16.74
N PRO A 60 -18.12 19.98 -16.25
CA PRO A 60 -19.22 19.07 -16.58
C PRO A 60 -19.45 18.96 -18.09
N GLU A 61 -19.91 17.79 -18.56
CA GLU A 61 -20.14 17.45 -19.97
C GLU A 61 -18.89 17.46 -20.88
N THR A 62 -17.73 17.86 -20.35
CA THR A 62 -16.44 17.87 -21.07
C THR A 62 -15.44 16.88 -20.47
N ASP A 63 -15.29 16.93 -19.14
CA ASP A 63 -14.38 16.06 -18.40
C ASP A 63 -15.11 14.89 -17.72
N TYR A 64 -16.36 15.11 -17.29
CA TYR A 64 -17.20 14.11 -16.66
C TYR A 64 -18.69 14.40 -16.89
N THR A 65 -19.54 13.39 -16.72
CA THR A 65 -21.00 13.52 -16.63
C THR A 65 -21.49 12.90 -15.32
N PHE A 66 -22.65 13.36 -14.83
CA PHE A 66 -23.28 12.80 -13.63
C PHE A 66 -24.80 12.77 -13.82
N ASP A 67 -25.40 11.59 -13.74
CA ASP A 67 -26.84 11.39 -13.96
C ASP A 67 -27.68 11.39 -12.68
N GLY A 68 -27.06 11.67 -11.52
CA GLY A 68 -27.69 11.62 -10.20
C GLY A 68 -27.35 10.36 -9.40
N GLU A 69 -26.84 9.32 -10.04
CA GLU A 69 -26.41 8.08 -9.37
C GLU A 69 -25.02 7.65 -9.81
N THR A 70 -24.65 7.86 -11.07
CA THR A 70 -23.41 7.39 -11.67
C THR A 70 -22.57 8.57 -12.12
N LEU A 71 -21.38 8.68 -11.54
CA LEU A 71 -20.34 9.60 -11.99
C LEU A 71 -19.52 8.93 -13.09
N THR A 72 -19.52 9.52 -14.29
CA THR A 72 -18.80 9.00 -15.46
C THR A 72 -17.70 9.95 -15.88
N ILE A 73 -16.46 9.48 -15.87
CA ILE A 73 -15.29 10.27 -16.27
C ILE A 73 -15.03 9.99 -17.74
N LEU A 74 -14.92 11.05 -18.54
CA LEU A 74 -14.85 10.94 -19.98
C LEU A 74 -13.42 10.56 -20.45
N PRO A 75 -13.30 9.75 -21.52
CA PRO A 75 -11.98 9.32 -22.02
C PRO A 75 -11.10 10.47 -22.50
N SER A 76 -11.71 11.55 -23.00
CA SER A 76 -11.02 12.78 -23.42
C SER A 76 -10.15 13.35 -22.31
N PHE A 77 -10.69 13.45 -21.09
CA PHE A 77 -9.98 13.91 -19.91
C PHE A 77 -8.90 12.90 -19.46
N LEU A 78 -9.25 11.62 -19.35
CA LEU A 78 -8.31 10.59 -18.88
C LEU A 78 -7.12 10.38 -19.82
N ALA A 79 -7.29 10.62 -21.13
CA ALA A 79 -6.20 10.56 -22.09
C ALA A 79 -5.07 11.57 -21.79
N LEU A 80 -5.42 12.73 -21.22
CA LEU A 80 -4.49 13.81 -20.86
C LEU A 80 -3.75 13.59 -19.54
N CYS A 81 -4.19 12.64 -18.72
CA CYS A 81 -3.57 12.35 -17.44
C CYS A 81 -2.17 11.71 -17.62
N PRO A 82 -1.29 11.66 -16.61
CA PRO A 82 -0.01 10.96 -16.73
C PRO A 82 -0.16 9.45 -17.00
N ASP A 83 0.84 8.84 -17.63
CA ASP A 83 0.89 7.39 -17.87
C ASP A 83 1.50 6.67 -16.66
N GLU A 84 1.02 5.45 -16.40
CA GLU A 84 1.49 4.56 -15.33
C GLU A 84 1.35 5.18 -13.93
N GLU A 85 0.29 5.96 -13.73
CA GLU A 85 0.05 6.72 -12.50
C GLU A 85 -1.44 6.77 -12.17
N TYR A 86 -1.76 7.01 -10.89
CA TYR A 86 -3.13 7.31 -10.50
C TYR A 86 -3.52 8.75 -10.78
N THR A 87 -4.65 8.91 -11.45
CA THR A 87 -5.46 10.12 -11.40
C THR A 87 -6.48 9.96 -10.29
N VAL A 88 -6.27 10.68 -9.20
CA VAL A 88 -7.20 10.70 -8.07
C VAL A 88 -8.18 11.85 -8.27
N LEU A 89 -9.47 11.58 -8.22
CA LEU A 89 -10.53 12.59 -8.31
C LEU A 89 -11.25 12.70 -6.97
N SER A 90 -11.66 13.91 -6.62
CA SER A 90 -12.50 14.19 -5.46
C SER A 90 -13.82 14.78 -5.92
N ALA A 91 -14.92 14.05 -5.68
CA ALA A 91 -16.28 14.54 -5.87
C ALA A 91 -16.73 15.24 -4.58
N GLU A 92 -16.96 16.54 -4.65
CA GLU A 92 -17.39 17.38 -3.53
C GLU A 92 -18.91 17.43 -3.45
N PHE A 93 -19.44 17.36 -2.24
CA PHE A 93 -20.88 17.38 -1.96
C PHE A 93 -21.21 18.53 -1.02
N ASP A 94 -22.49 18.92 -1.01
CA ASP A 94 -23.00 20.00 -0.14
C ASP A 94 -22.83 19.72 1.36
N ARG A 95 -22.64 18.45 1.76
CA ARG A 95 -22.34 18.01 3.12
C ARG A 95 -21.45 16.76 3.09
N GLY A 96 -20.78 16.50 4.21
CA GLY A 96 -19.96 15.30 4.39
C GLY A 96 -18.57 15.41 3.78
N GLN A 97 -17.84 14.30 3.75
CA GLN A 97 -16.54 14.21 3.09
C GLN A 97 -16.70 13.99 1.58
N SER A 98 -15.73 14.48 0.80
CA SER A 98 -15.66 14.21 -0.63
C SER A 98 -15.50 12.72 -0.90
N ALA A 99 -16.20 12.21 -1.91
CA ALA A 99 -15.97 10.87 -2.41
C ALA A 99 -14.72 10.85 -3.29
N VAL A 100 -13.78 9.96 -3.00
CA VAL A 100 -12.50 9.91 -3.71
C VAL A 100 -12.46 8.73 -4.68
N VAL A 101 -12.28 9.04 -5.97
CA VAL A 101 -12.29 8.10 -7.09
C VAL A 101 -10.87 8.01 -7.71
N PRO A 102 -10.11 6.96 -7.41
CA PRO A 102 -8.78 6.75 -7.97
C PRO A 102 -8.87 5.92 -9.27
N ILE A 103 -8.23 6.41 -10.33
CA ILE A 103 -8.18 5.74 -11.64
C ILE A 103 -6.72 5.57 -12.04
N PHE A 104 -6.27 4.34 -12.24
CA PHE A 104 -4.91 4.07 -12.75
C PHE A 104 -4.89 4.21 -14.27
N CYS A 105 -4.11 5.14 -14.80
CA CYS A 105 -4.00 5.37 -16.24
C CYS A 105 -2.78 4.65 -16.81
N THR A 106 -2.94 3.81 -17.83
CA THR A 106 -1.85 3.04 -18.43
C THR A 106 -1.90 3.05 -19.96
N ARG A 107 -0.72 3.02 -20.60
CA ARG A 107 -0.58 2.74 -22.05
C ARG A 107 -0.08 1.33 -22.32
N LYS A 108 0.48 0.66 -21.31
CA LYS A 108 1.05 -0.68 -21.47
C LYS A 108 0.00 -1.77 -21.26
N GLY A 109 -1.18 -1.39 -20.80
CA GLY A 109 -2.14 -2.31 -20.21
C GLY A 109 -1.62 -2.84 -18.87
N MET A 110 -2.49 -3.56 -18.17
CA MET A 110 -2.15 -4.13 -16.87
C MET A 110 -1.00 -5.14 -17.00
N GLN A 111 0.06 -4.91 -16.25
CA GLN A 111 1.19 -5.83 -16.12
C GLN A 111 1.01 -6.72 -14.89
N PRO A 112 1.58 -7.93 -14.88
CA PRO A 112 1.51 -8.80 -13.70
C PRO A 112 2.32 -8.25 -12.51
N GLU A 113 3.46 -7.62 -12.80
CA GLU A 113 4.39 -7.07 -11.80
C GLU A 113 4.83 -5.64 -12.17
N TYR A 114 4.98 -4.78 -11.16
CA TYR A 114 5.45 -3.40 -11.28
C TYR A 114 6.66 -3.14 -10.36
N PRO A 115 7.75 -2.52 -10.83
CA PRO A 115 8.87 -2.15 -9.98
C PRO A 115 8.45 -1.18 -8.87
N LEU A 116 8.80 -1.50 -7.61
CA LEU A 116 8.48 -0.67 -6.43
C LEU A 116 9.69 0.06 -5.85
N TYR A 117 10.78 -0.69 -5.65
CA TYR A 117 11.96 -0.18 -4.97
C TYR A 117 13.22 -0.81 -5.56
N ARG A 118 14.13 0.06 -6.03
CA ARG A 118 15.45 -0.31 -6.54
C ARG A 118 16.51 0.62 -5.95
N LEU A 119 17.68 0.04 -5.62
CA LEU A 119 18.79 0.79 -5.03
C LEU A 119 19.63 1.55 -6.06
N ASP A 120 19.48 1.21 -7.34
CA ASP A 120 20.15 1.81 -8.48
C ASP A 120 19.29 2.87 -9.20
N GLU A 121 18.14 3.24 -8.61
CA GLU A 121 17.35 4.38 -9.09
C GLU A 121 18.19 5.68 -9.04
N PRO A 122 18.16 6.51 -10.10
CA PRO A 122 18.98 7.73 -10.17
C PRO A 122 18.64 8.75 -9.08
N ASP A 123 17.39 8.74 -8.62
CA ASP A 123 16.89 9.61 -7.57
C ASP A 123 16.89 8.92 -6.19
N PHE A 124 17.54 7.76 -6.03
CA PHE A 124 17.52 6.98 -4.79
C PHE A 124 17.91 7.82 -3.56
N VAL A 125 17.09 7.72 -2.51
CA VAL A 125 17.39 8.34 -1.21
C VAL A 125 17.59 7.22 -0.20
N PHE A 126 18.74 7.25 0.48
CA PHE A 126 19.06 6.24 1.48
C PHE A 126 17.97 6.17 2.57
N PRO A 127 17.44 4.98 2.89
CA PRO A 127 16.29 4.85 3.75
C PRO A 127 16.61 5.24 5.20
N ARG A 128 15.58 5.67 5.92
CA ARG A 128 15.66 5.82 7.38
C ARG A 128 15.51 4.44 8.00
N TYR A 129 16.25 4.17 9.06
CA TYR A 129 16.04 2.97 9.88
C TYR A 129 15.87 3.34 11.35
N ASP A 130 15.19 2.48 12.08
CA ASP A 130 15.01 2.55 13.53
C ASP A 130 15.20 1.15 14.12
N ARG A 131 15.92 1.06 15.24
CA ARG A 131 16.32 -0.18 15.94
C ARG A 131 17.13 -1.20 15.13
N PHE A 132 17.52 -0.87 13.90
CA PHE A 132 18.68 -1.49 13.26
C PHE A 132 19.97 -0.86 13.83
N LEU A 133 21.02 -1.68 13.97
CA LEU A 133 22.33 -1.23 14.43
C LEU A 133 23.02 -0.39 13.36
N GLU A 134 22.93 -0.81 12.11
CA GLU A 134 23.57 -0.16 10.98
C GLU A 134 22.78 -0.49 9.71
N ALA A 135 22.70 0.46 8.78
CA ALA A 135 22.28 0.21 7.41
C ALA A 135 23.36 0.71 6.44
N GLY A 136 23.57 0.01 5.34
CA GLY A 136 24.49 0.45 4.28
C GLY A 136 24.27 -0.26 2.96
N PHE A 137 25.03 0.11 1.95
CA PHE A 137 25.08 -0.64 0.70
C PHE A 137 25.96 -1.89 0.88
N GLU A 138 25.54 -2.99 0.28
CA GLU A 138 26.35 -4.18 0.07
C GLU A 138 26.69 -4.31 -1.42
N THR A 139 27.98 -4.36 -1.71
CA THR A 139 28.51 -4.41 -3.08
C THR A 139 29.32 -5.68 -3.36
N LYS A 140 29.52 -6.56 -2.38
CA LYS A 140 30.25 -7.81 -2.61
C LYS A 140 29.47 -8.69 -3.61
N PRO A 141 30.14 -9.32 -4.60
CA PRO A 141 29.48 -10.11 -5.65
C PRO A 141 28.47 -11.16 -5.16
N THR A 142 28.77 -11.84 -4.04
CA THR A 142 27.89 -12.84 -3.41
C THR A 142 26.51 -12.30 -3.02
N TYR A 143 26.40 -10.99 -2.80
CA TYR A 143 25.19 -10.31 -2.37
C TYR A 143 24.63 -9.36 -3.43
N LEU A 144 25.13 -9.42 -4.66
CA LEU A 144 24.52 -8.66 -5.75
C LEU A 144 23.32 -9.45 -6.28
N ARG A 145 22.23 -8.75 -6.59
CA ARG A 145 21.10 -9.32 -7.33
C ARG A 145 20.97 -8.57 -8.64
N LYS A 146 20.93 -9.29 -9.77
CA LYS A 146 20.92 -8.69 -11.12
C LYS A 146 22.03 -7.63 -11.32
N ARG A 147 23.21 -7.86 -10.72
CA ARG A 147 24.37 -6.92 -10.69
C ARG A 147 24.10 -5.58 -9.98
N ARG A 148 23.03 -5.48 -9.19
CA ARG A 148 22.69 -4.31 -8.37
C ARG A 148 23.13 -4.49 -6.92
N PRO A 149 23.47 -3.40 -6.22
CA PRO A 149 23.75 -3.45 -4.79
C PRO A 149 22.50 -3.88 -4.00
N ALA A 150 22.74 -4.39 -2.80
CA ALA A 150 21.69 -4.71 -1.84
C ALA A 150 21.74 -3.77 -0.64
N LEU A 151 20.60 -3.56 0.01
CA LEU A 151 20.51 -2.85 1.27
C LEU A 151 20.92 -3.80 2.39
N ARG A 152 22.07 -3.57 3.03
CA ARG A 152 22.53 -4.28 4.22
C ARG A 152 21.88 -3.68 5.46
N LEU A 153 21.27 -4.52 6.29
CA LEU A 153 20.69 -4.14 7.56
C LEU A 153 21.25 -5.04 8.67
N SER A 154 22.09 -4.48 9.53
CA SER A 154 22.63 -5.15 10.71
C SER A 154 21.73 -4.87 11.92
N TYR A 155 21.49 -5.86 12.77
CA TYR A 155 20.63 -5.70 13.95
C TYR A 155 21.26 -6.33 15.19
N ASP A 156 20.88 -5.81 16.37
CA ASP A 156 21.20 -6.36 17.68
C ASP A 156 20.06 -6.05 18.68
N PHE A 157 19.17 -7.03 18.89
CA PHE A 157 18.02 -6.91 19.78
C PHE A 157 18.41 -6.82 21.26
N ARG A 158 19.65 -7.14 21.66
CA ARG A 158 20.12 -6.93 23.04
C ARG A 158 20.20 -5.44 23.41
N ARG A 159 20.33 -4.57 22.40
CA ARG A 159 20.38 -3.11 22.57
C ARG A 159 18.99 -2.46 22.56
N THR A 160 17.95 -3.24 22.32
CA THR A 160 16.58 -2.76 22.17
C THR A 160 15.74 -3.31 23.32
N PRO A 161 15.51 -2.54 24.40
CA PRO A 161 14.91 -3.06 25.64
C PRO A 161 13.41 -3.35 25.55
N LYS A 162 12.78 -3.20 24.38
CA LYS A 162 11.35 -3.42 24.16
C LYS A 162 11.17 -4.33 22.94
N TYR A 163 10.17 -5.23 22.98
CA TYR A 163 9.76 -6.14 21.90
C TYR A 163 9.17 -5.42 20.68
N TYR A 164 9.72 -4.27 20.29
CA TYR A 164 9.30 -3.58 19.08
C TYR A 164 10.17 -3.99 17.89
N PRO A 165 9.56 -4.15 16.70
CA PRO A 165 10.29 -4.54 15.50
C PRO A 165 11.30 -3.47 15.07
N ALA A 166 12.47 -3.89 14.61
CA ALA A 166 13.35 -3.04 13.82
C ALA A 166 12.69 -2.72 12.48
N VAL A 167 12.80 -1.47 12.04
CA VAL A 167 12.08 -0.99 10.86
C VAL A 167 12.99 -0.19 9.94
N CYS A 168 12.89 -0.48 8.64
CA CYS A 168 13.52 0.29 7.58
C CYS A 168 12.42 0.95 6.74
N LYS A 169 12.54 2.27 6.54
CA LYS A 169 11.53 3.12 5.93
C LYS A 169 12.10 3.90 4.77
N ASP A 170 11.35 3.94 3.68
CA ASP A 170 11.64 4.85 2.58
C ASP A 170 11.44 6.30 3.02
N ARG A 171 12.37 7.19 2.66
CA ARG A 171 12.29 8.62 3.06
C ARG A 171 11.37 9.41 2.15
N LYS A 172 11.20 8.98 0.89
CA LYS A 172 10.36 9.70 -0.07
C LYS A 172 8.87 9.51 0.19
N ARG A 173 8.47 8.38 0.79
CA ARG A 173 7.05 8.06 1.08
C ARG A 173 6.20 8.18 -0.19
N ARG A 174 6.61 7.44 -1.21
CA ARG A 174 6.03 7.58 -2.55
C ARG A 174 4.68 6.88 -2.63
N ARG A 175 3.80 7.42 -3.47
CA ARG A 175 2.67 6.67 -3.99
C ARG A 175 3.18 5.44 -4.74
N ILE A 176 2.46 4.34 -4.64
CA ILE A 176 2.70 3.17 -5.48
C ILE A 176 2.04 3.46 -6.83
N ASP A 177 2.88 3.69 -7.84
CA ASP A 177 2.47 3.93 -9.21
C ASP A 177 2.25 2.58 -9.94
N ALA A 178 1.28 1.83 -9.43
CA ALA A 178 0.81 0.57 -9.98
C ALA A 178 -0.70 0.40 -9.69
N PRO A 179 -1.44 -0.44 -10.44
CA PRO A 179 -2.80 -0.84 -10.06
C PRO A 179 -2.84 -1.42 -8.63
N ARG A 180 -4.03 -1.64 -8.07
CA ARG A 180 -4.21 -2.11 -6.69
C ARG A 180 -3.18 -3.21 -6.32
N PRO A 181 -2.29 -2.95 -5.34
CA PRO A 181 -1.34 -3.95 -4.88
C PRO A 181 -2.06 -5.12 -4.22
N LEU A 182 -1.89 -6.33 -4.75
CA LEU A 182 -2.33 -7.58 -4.11
C LEU A 182 -1.19 -8.20 -3.29
N GLY A 183 0.05 -7.88 -3.64
CA GLY A 183 1.22 -8.29 -2.88
C GLY A 183 2.47 -7.51 -3.26
N VAL A 184 3.50 -7.65 -2.43
CA VAL A 184 4.84 -7.12 -2.67
C VAL A 184 5.86 -8.25 -2.58
N ALA A 185 6.45 -8.58 -3.72
CA ALA A 185 7.54 -9.54 -3.82
C ALA A 185 8.88 -8.87 -3.50
N VAL A 186 9.71 -9.52 -2.69
CA VAL A 186 10.99 -8.98 -2.22
C VAL A 186 12.07 -10.04 -2.29
N TRP A 187 13.26 -9.66 -2.75
CA TRP A 187 14.46 -10.48 -2.58
C TRP A 187 15.11 -10.21 -1.23
N ILE A 188 15.27 -11.26 -0.42
CA ILE A 188 15.93 -11.19 0.89
C ILE A 188 17.05 -12.22 0.97
N TYR A 189 18.24 -11.77 1.31
CA TYR A 189 19.33 -12.62 1.76
C TYR A 189 19.14 -12.89 3.26
N GLY A 190 18.67 -14.08 3.59
CA GLY A 190 18.46 -14.51 4.96
C GLY A 190 19.77 -14.86 5.66
N ASP A 191 19.78 -14.71 6.98
CA ASP A 191 20.92 -15.04 7.85
C ASP A 191 20.70 -16.31 8.69
N GLY A 192 19.52 -16.93 8.59
CA GLY A 192 19.14 -18.12 9.34
C GLY A 192 18.83 -17.84 10.81
N SER A 193 18.49 -16.61 11.16
CA SER A 193 18.27 -16.18 12.53
C SER A 193 17.02 -16.72 13.20
N GLY A 194 16.01 -17.12 12.43
CA GLY A 194 14.69 -17.48 12.94
C GLY A 194 13.81 -16.29 13.37
N ASN A 195 14.28 -15.04 13.15
CA ASN A 195 13.49 -13.84 13.41
C ASN A 195 12.35 -13.68 12.39
N ARG A 196 11.29 -12.95 12.76
CA ARG A 196 10.10 -12.77 11.93
C ARG A 196 10.22 -11.53 11.05
N LEU A 197 9.80 -11.68 9.80
CA LEU A 197 9.67 -10.62 8.82
C LEU A 197 8.22 -10.40 8.45
N PHE A 198 7.83 -9.14 8.38
CA PHE A 198 6.51 -8.74 7.87
C PHE A 198 6.61 -7.38 7.19
N MET A 199 5.54 -7.00 6.49
CA MET A 199 5.46 -5.75 5.77
C MET A 199 4.22 -4.96 6.16
N LYS A 200 4.31 -3.64 5.92
CA LYS A 200 3.19 -2.73 6.02
C LYS A 200 3.26 -1.71 4.89
N ILE A 201 2.16 -1.51 4.18
CA ILE A 201 1.95 -0.34 3.31
C ILE A 201 0.95 0.60 3.98
N ASN A 202 0.84 1.84 3.50
CA ASN A 202 -0.27 2.69 3.92
C ASN A 202 -1.26 2.87 2.77
N SER A 203 -2.51 3.18 3.09
CA SER A 203 -3.50 3.67 2.13
C SER A 203 -3.29 5.15 1.84
N ARG A 204 -4.01 5.68 0.83
CA ARG A 204 -4.11 7.14 0.56
C ARG A 204 -4.53 7.95 1.79
N ASP A 205 -5.32 7.33 2.68
CA ASP A 205 -5.84 7.96 3.88
C ASP A 205 -4.87 7.82 5.07
N LYS A 206 -3.64 7.38 4.80
CA LYS A 206 -2.57 7.11 5.78
C LYS A 206 -2.93 6.01 6.78
N ALA A 207 -3.97 5.23 6.51
CA ALA A 207 -4.29 4.04 7.28
C ALA A 207 -3.23 2.98 7.03
N SER A 208 -2.86 2.24 8.07
CA SER A 208 -1.84 1.20 7.99
C SER A 208 -2.46 -0.12 7.52
N VAL A 209 -1.86 -0.74 6.51
CA VAL A 209 -2.27 -2.05 5.99
C VAL A 209 -1.10 -3.00 6.18
N TYR A 210 -1.28 -3.98 7.05
CA TYR A 210 -0.26 -5.01 7.29
C TYR A 210 -0.40 -6.15 6.29
N SER A 211 0.69 -6.85 6.04
CA SER A 211 0.64 -8.04 5.21
C SER A 211 -0.13 -9.17 5.92
N VAL A 212 -0.98 -9.86 5.17
CA VAL A 212 -1.76 -11.03 5.62
C VAL A 212 -0.87 -12.22 5.98
N ASN A 213 0.39 -12.19 5.60
CA ASN A 213 1.37 -13.20 5.93
C ASN A 213 2.66 -12.58 6.50
N SER A 214 3.43 -13.40 7.20
CA SER A 214 4.78 -13.11 7.68
C SER A 214 5.73 -14.28 7.37
N PHE A 215 7.02 -14.12 7.61
CA PHE A 215 8.04 -15.15 7.30
C PHE A 215 9.05 -15.29 8.43
N LEU A 216 9.41 -16.52 8.80
CA LEU A 216 10.57 -16.76 9.67
C LEU A 216 11.85 -16.84 8.86
N LEU A 217 12.88 -16.11 9.28
CA LEU A 217 14.23 -16.13 8.71
C LEU A 217 15.00 -17.43 9.03
N ASN A 218 14.44 -18.59 8.68
CA ASN A 218 15.04 -19.91 8.90
C ASN A 218 16.00 -20.35 7.78
N TRP A 219 16.40 -19.44 6.91
CA TRP A 219 17.23 -19.73 5.74
C TRP A 219 18.46 -18.84 5.64
N LYS A 220 19.48 -19.35 4.94
CA LYS A 220 20.64 -18.58 4.51
C LYS A 220 20.63 -18.41 3.01
N GLY A 221 21.01 -17.25 2.52
CA GLY A 221 21.05 -16.97 1.08
C GLY A 221 19.82 -16.25 0.55
N TRP A 222 19.83 -16.00 -0.76
CA TRP A 222 18.76 -15.29 -1.45
C TRP A 222 17.49 -16.14 -1.56
N ARG A 223 16.37 -15.55 -1.16
CA ARG A 223 15.02 -16.04 -1.45
C ARG A 223 14.14 -14.89 -1.92
N ARG A 224 13.26 -15.16 -2.88
CA ARG A 224 12.16 -14.28 -3.22
C ARG A 224 10.95 -14.68 -2.37
N ILE A 225 10.46 -13.76 -1.57
CA ILE A 225 9.24 -13.95 -0.76
C ILE A 225 8.18 -12.95 -1.19
N LEU A 226 6.93 -13.20 -0.83
CA LEU A 226 5.78 -12.38 -1.22
C LEU A 226 4.95 -12.04 0.02
N TYR A 227 4.83 -10.75 0.31
CA TYR A 227 3.87 -10.25 1.29
C TYR A 227 2.54 -10.00 0.59
N ARG A 228 1.45 -10.62 1.06
CA ARG A 228 0.10 -10.46 0.51
C ARG A 228 -0.65 -9.38 1.28
N PHE A 229 -1.53 -8.66 0.60
CA PHE A 229 -2.42 -7.67 1.21
C PHE A 229 -3.86 -8.00 0.89
N ASP A 230 -4.77 -7.67 1.80
CA ASP A 230 -6.21 -7.73 1.51
C ASP A 230 -6.62 -6.66 0.49
N GLU A 231 -7.79 -6.81 -0.13
CA GLU A 231 -8.29 -5.86 -1.12
C GLU A 231 -9.11 -4.71 -0.50
N THR A 232 -9.12 -4.58 0.83
CA THR A 232 -10.10 -3.75 1.56
C THR A 232 -9.62 -2.34 1.88
N PHE A 233 -8.39 -1.99 1.49
CA PHE A 233 -7.82 -0.69 1.82
C PHE A 233 -8.02 0.36 0.70
N PRO A 234 -8.14 1.66 1.04
CA PRO A 234 -8.23 2.72 0.04
C PRO A 234 -6.97 2.86 -0.82
N ILE A 235 -7.14 2.94 -2.14
CA ILE A 235 -6.06 3.22 -3.10
C ILE A 235 -6.04 4.72 -3.50
N PRO A 236 -4.91 5.29 -3.93
CA PRO A 236 -3.61 4.66 -4.14
C PRO A 236 -2.92 4.21 -2.85
N ALA A 237 -2.14 3.13 -2.92
CA ALA A 237 -1.27 2.74 -1.81
C ALA A 237 -0.06 3.68 -1.72
N ILE A 238 0.48 3.84 -0.52
CA ILE A 238 1.68 4.61 -0.21
C ILE A 238 2.73 3.65 0.33
N PHE A 239 3.90 3.66 -0.30
CA PHE A 239 5.06 2.89 0.12
C PHE A 239 5.99 3.75 0.98
N ASP A 240 6.07 3.41 2.26
CA ASP A 240 7.00 4.04 3.20
C ASP A 240 7.75 3.04 4.09
N ASN A 241 7.36 1.76 4.13
CA ASN A 241 8.05 0.74 4.92
C ASN A 241 8.67 -0.32 4.00
N ILE A 242 10.00 -0.34 3.97
CA ILE A 242 10.76 -1.32 3.20
C ILE A 242 10.71 -2.69 3.88
N LEU A 243 10.86 -2.73 5.21
CA LEU A 243 10.86 -3.98 5.97
C LEU A 243 10.64 -3.76 7.47
N PHE A 244 9.95 -4.71 8.11
CA PHE A 244 9.97 -4.92 9.55
C PHE A 244 10.65 -6.24 9.90
N LEU A 245 11.47 -6.21 10.94
CA LEU A 245 12.15 -7.37 11.52
C LEU A 245 11.83 -7.44 13.02
N GLU A 246 11.17 -8.50 13.44
CA GLU A 246 10.76 -8.74 14.81
C GLU A 246 11.57 -9.89 15.43
N TYR A 247 11.97 -9.69 16.69
CA TYR A 247 12.62 -10.74 17.47
C TYR A 247 11.59 -11.79 17.86
N VAL A 248 11.86 -13.04 17.52
CA VAL A 248 11.09 -14.20 17.97
C VAL A 248 11.81 -14.81 19.17
N GLU A 249 11.08 -15.30 20.16
CA GLU A 249 11.71 -15.94 21.32
C GLU A 249 12.62 -17.09 20.86
N ASN A 250 13.80 -17.21 21.47
CA ASN A 250 14.86 -18.16 21.12
C ASN A 250 15.53 -17.98 19.74
N ALA A 251 15.12 -16.98 18.94
CA ALA A 251 15.81 -16.63 17.70
C ALA A 251 17.17 -15.95 17.97
N ALA A 252 17.98 -15.79 16.92
CA ALA A 252 19.26 -15.10 17.02
C ALA A 252 19.05 -13.61 17.34
N LYS A 253 19.69 -13.13 18.40
CA LYS A 253 19.55 -11.74 18.86
C LYS A 253 20.30 -10.72 18.01
N SER A 254 21.21 -11.15 17.15
CA SER A 254 22.00 -10.27 16.27
C SER A 254 22.30 -10.95 14.96
N GLY A 255 22.36 -10.17 13.88
CA GLY A 255 22.64 -10.69 12.56
C GLY A 255 22.69 -9.61 11.50
N THR A 256 22.63 -10.02 10.24
CA THR A 256 22.66 -9.10 9.10
C THR A 256 21.89 -9.70 7.95
N ILE A 257 20.80 -9.05 7.59
CA ILE A 257 20.01 -9.39 6.39
C ILE A 257 20.34 -8.42 5.27
N ARG A 258 20.01 -8.82 4.04
CA ARG A 258 20.14 -7.95 2.88
C ARG A 258 18.87 -7.98 2.05
N ILE A 259 18.49 -6.83 1.53
CA ILE A 259 17.28 -6.67 0.71
C ILE A 259 17.68 -6.16 -0.66
N SER A 260 17.06 -6.69 -1.70
CA SER A 260 17.17 -6.17 -3.06
C SER A 260 15.81 -6.25 -3.74
N ASP A 261 15.69 -5.60 -4.90
CA ASP A 261 14.55 -5.59 -5.84
C ASP A 261 13.18 -5.90 -5.23
N MET A 262 12.30 -4.89 -5.09
CA MET A 262 10.91 -5.09 -4.67
C MET A 262 9.94 -4.85 -5.81
N ASP A 263 8.99 -5.75 -6.02
CA ASP A 263 7.99 -5.66 -7.09
C ASP A 263 6.58 -5.76 -6.52
N VAL A 264 5.67 -4.91 -6.97
CA VAL A 264 4.25 -5.03 -6.67
C VAL A 264 3.63 -6.04 -7.61
N ILE A 265 2.83 -6.96 -7.07
CA ILE A 265 1.98 -7.86 -7.84
C ILE A 265 0.57 -7.31 -7.80
N CYS A 266 0.01 -7.08 -9.00
CA CYS A 266 -1.34 -6.52 -9.16
C CYS A 266 -2.32 -7.50 -9.83
N ASP A 267 -1.82 -8.53 -10.50
CA ASP A 267 -2.63 -9.55 -11.18
C ASP A 267 -2.90 -10.75 -10.26
N PRO A 268 -4.16 -11.11 -9.97
CA PRO A 268 -4.51 -12.30 -9.19
C PRO A 268 -3.87 -13.59 -9.73
N LYS A 269 -3.77 -13.74 -11.06
CA LYS A 269 -3.15 -14.95 -11.65
C LYS A 269 -1.65 -15.02 -11.40
N ALA A 270 -0.97 -13.87 -11.38
CA ALA A 270 0.44 -13.79 -11.04
C ALA A 270 0.65 -14.06 -9.54
N LEU A 271 -0.26 -13.57 -8.70
CA LEU A 271 -0.27 -13.83 -7.26
C LEU A 271 -0.40 -15.33 -6.95
N ASP A 272 -1.36 -16.01 -7.58
CA ASP A 272 -1.63 -17.44 -7.34
C ASP A 272 -0.50 -18.34 -7.83
N LYS A 273 0.20 -17.94 -8.89
CA LYS A 273 1.35 -18.66 -9.44
C LYS A 273 2.66 -18.34 -8.71
N PHE A 274 2.65 -17.46 -7.72
CA PHE A 274 3.88 -17.03 -7.07
C PHE A 274 4.42 -18.13 -6.15
N GLU A 275 5.52 -18.74 -6.56
CA GLU A 275 6.29 -19.67 -5.74
C GLU A 275 7.20 -18.89 -4.77
N HIS A 276 6.70 -18.65 -3.56
CA HIS A 276 7.51 -18.06 -2.50
C HIS A 276 8.53 -19.08 -1.98
N GLN A 277 9.77 -18.64 -1.79
CA GLN A 277 10.88 -19.54 -1.48
C GLN A 277 11.12 -19.72 0.02
N GLY A 278 10.27 -19.17 0.90
CA GLY A 278 10.40 -19.18 2.36
C GLY A 278 9.21 -19.84 3.08
N GLU A 279 9.32 -20.05 4.38
CA GLU A 279 8.19 -20.53 5.19
C GLU A 279 7.29 -19.35 5.56
N ALA A 280 6.12 -19.28 4.93
CA ALA A 280 5.10 -18.29 5.26
C ALA A 280 4.32 -18.72 6.51
N ILE A 281 4.07 -17.76 7.40
CA ILE A 281 3.28 -17.96 8.62
C ILE A 281 2.12 -16.97 8.61
N ASP A 282 0.96 -17.47 9.01
CA ASP A 282 -0.22 -16.68 9.28
C ASP A 282 0.01 -15.81 10.53
N PRO A 283 -0.05 -14.45 10.44
CA PRO A 283 0.12 -13.56 11.56
C PRO A 283 -0.93 -13.76 12.66
N ASP A 284 -2.07 -14.40 12.37
CA ASP A 284 -3.12 -14.71 13.36
C ASP A 284 -2.89 -16.06 14.09
N GLY A 285 -1.72 -16.68 13.86
CA GLY A 285 -1.14 -17.69 14.77
C GLY A 285 -0.84 -17.09 16.15
N PRO A 286 -0.69 -17.93 17.20
CA PRO A 286 -0.71 -17.47 18.58
C PRO A 286 0.51 -16.56 18.82
N GLU A 287 0.25 -15.25 18.92
CA GLU A 287 1.14 -14.14 19.32
C GLU A 287 1.12 -12.95 18.34
N VAL A 288 -0.04 -12.32 18.18
CA VAL A 288 -0.11 -10.88 17.94
C VAL A 288 -1.12 -10.32 18.91
N GLN A 289 -0.70 -9.42 19.80
CA GLN A 289 -1.63 -8.73 20.69
C GLN A 289 -2.68 -8.00 19.84
N ASP A 290 -3.94 -8.41 19.98
CA ASP A 290 -5.14 -7.79 19.40
C ASP A 290 -5.02 -6.25 19.42
N TYR A 291 -4.70 -5.65 18.27
CA TYR A 291 -4.93 -4.22 18.12
C TYR A 291 -6.42 -4.01 17.87
N TYR A 292 -7.07 -3.25 18.76
CA TYR A 292 -8.45 -2.81 18.57
C TYR A 292 -8.55 -2.01 17.26
N GLN A 293 -9.46 -2.44 16.38
CA GLN A 293 -9.89 -1.60 15.26
C GLN A 293 -11.16 -0.84 15.68
N ILE A 294 -11.20 0.44 15.33
CA ILE A 294 -12.41 1.25 15.39
C ILE A 294 -12.98 1.22 13.98
N ASP A 295 -14.12 0.59 13.79
CA ASP A 295 -14.90 0.69 12.56
C ASP A 295 -16.09 1.65 12.78
N PHE A 296 -16.79 2.00 11.70
CA PHE A 296 -17.98 2.87 11.74
C PHE A 296 -19.18 2.25 12.49
N GLN A 297 -19.08 0.98 12.94
CA GLN A 297 -20.09 0.26 13.70
C GLN A 297 -19.73 0.07 15.20
N GLY A 298 -18.47 0.32 15.60
CA GLY A 298 -18.01 0.29 16.99
C GLY A 298 -16.57 -0.21 17.17
N CYS A 299 -16.15 -0.44 18.42
CA CYS A 299 -14.94 -1.24 18.68
C CYS A 299 -15.27 -2.71 18.41
N THR A 300 -14.74 -3.25 17.33
CA THR A 300 -14.74 -4.69 17.08
C THR A 300 -13.36 -5.25 17.43
N LYS A 301 -13.34 -6.46 18.01
CA LYS A 301 -12.08 -7.21 18.12
C LYS A 301 -11.64 -7.53 16.69
N GLY A 302 -10.42 -7.11 16.33
CA GLY A 302 -9.79 -7.54 15.09
C GLY A 302 -9.81 -9.07 15.04
N ARG A 303 -10.21 -9.62 13.90
CA ARG A 303 -9.91 -11.00 13.57
C ARG A 303 -8.48 -11.07 13.07
#